data_AF-A0A5P9GTU6-F1
#
_entry.id   AF-A0A5P9GTU6-F1
#
_cell.length_a   1.000
_cell.length_b   1.000
_cell.length_c   1.000
_cell.angle_alpha   90.00
_cell.angle_beta   90.00
_cell.angle_gamma   90.00
#
_symmetry.space_group_name_H-M   'P 1'
#
loop_
_entity.id
_entity.type
_entity.pdbx_description
1 polymer ?
#
loop_
_entity_poly.entity_id
_entity_poly.type
_entity_poly.pdbx_seq_one_letter_code
_entity_poly.pdbx_strand_id
1 'polypeptide(L)'
;MKLNEIKDNAGARKGRMRVGRGIGSGKGKTAARGQKGQKSRSGVSIKGFEGGQMPLHMRLPKRGFNNPFGKDYAEVNVGMVQKFIDAKKIDAKKNITEEVLREAGLARGGKDGVRLLGKGEIKAKAKFVVTGATKGAVAAVEKAGGSVEVTAAKAEKAAEKAD
;
A
#
# COMPACT_ATOMS: atom_id res chain seq x y z
N MET A 1 14.16 16.03 34.21
CA MET A 1 12.84 16.39 33.64
C MET A 1 11.82 16.33 34.77
N LYS A 2 11.15 17.43 35.10
CA LYS A 2 10.13 17.40 36.15
C LYS A 2 8.80 16.95 35.53
N LEU A 3 8.08 16.05 36.21
CA LEU A 3 6.86 15.42 35.67
C LEU A 3 5.73 16.43 35.38
N ASN A 4 5.73 17.58 36.05
CA ASN A 4 4.74 18.66 35.92
C ASN A 4 4.97 19.60 34.73
N GLU A 5 6.12 19.56 34.09
CA GLU A 5 6.49 20.46 32.98
C GLU A 5 6.41 19.78 31.60
N ILE A 6 5.99 18.52 31.57
CA ILE A 6 5.84 17.74 30.32
C ILE A 6 4.60 18.22 29.59
N LYS A 7 4.80 18.78 28.40
CA LYS A 7 3.75 19.18 27.46
C LYS A 7 4.10 18.72 26.06
N ASP A 8 3.08 18.49 25.25
CA ASP A 8 3.25 18.19 23.83
C ASP A 8 3.67 19.44 23.05
N ASN A 9 4.14 19.24 21.82
CA ASN A 9 4.45 20.34 20.91
C ASN A 9 3.21 21.19 20.63
N ALA A 10 3.41 22.50 20.47
CA ALA A 10 2.32 23.42 20.18
C ALA A 10 1.57 22.96 18.91
N GLY A 11 0.24 22.77 19.04
CA GLY A 11 -0.62 22.32 17.93
C GLY A 11 -0.81 20.80 17.80
N ALA A 12 -0.07 19.98 18.57
CA ALA A 12 -0.25 18.53 18.55
C ALA A 12 -1.66 18.11 19.03
N ARG A 13 -2.23 18.83 20.00
CA ARG A 13 -3.60 18.62 20.47
C ARG A 13 -4.51 19.80 20.11
N LYS A 14 -5.54 19.53 19.31
CA LYS A 14 -6.63 20.48 19.05
C LYS A 14 -7.72 20.34 20.11
N GLY A 15 -8.22 21.46 20.63
CA GLY A 15 -9.32 21.47 21.59
C GLY A 15 -10.58 20.85 20.99
N ARG A 16 -11.22 19.93 21.72
CA ARG A 16 -12.51 19.36 21.29
C ARG A 16 -13.62 20.39 21.45
N MET A 17 -14.38 20.62 20.40
CA MET A 17 -15.58 21.44 20.47
C MET A 17 -16.68 20.73 21.26
N ARG A 18 -17.06 21.29 22.42
CA ARG A 18 -18.15 20.78 23.27
C ARG A 18 -19.45 21.44 22.86
N VAL A 19 -20.28 20.71 22.11
CA VAL A 19 -21.57 21.20 21.62
C VAL A 19 -22.62 21.28 22.74
N GLY A 20 -23.61 22.16 22.61
CA GLY A 20 -24.70 22.31 23.58
C GLY A 20 -24.25 22.89 24.93
N ARG A 21 -23.31 23.84 24.93
CA ARG A 21 -22.77 24.48 26.15
C ARG A 21 -22.83 26.01 26.06
N GLY A 22 -24.04 26.55 25.96
CA GLY A 22 -24.29 28.00 25.96
C GLY A 22 -24.06 28.69 24.60
N ILE A 23 -24.57 29.92 24.47
CA ILE A 23 -24.59 30.67 23.19
C ILE A 23 -23.17 31.07 22.76
N GLY A 24 -22.31 31.51 23.69
CA GLY A 24 -20.93 31.92 23.40
C GLY A 24 -20.04 30.81 22.83
N SER A 25 -20.45 29.53 22.91
CA SER A 25 -19.71 28.40 22.33
C SER A 25 -19.86 28.25 20.81
N GLY A 26 -20.72 29.05 20.17
CA GLY A 26 -21.01 28.98 18.73
C GLY A 26 -21.86 27.77 18.29
N LYS A 27 -21.92 26.70 19.09
CA LYS A 27 -22.76 25.51 18.87
C LYS A 27 -23.66 25.19 20.06
N GLY A 28 -24.23 26.23 20.67
CA GLY A 28 -25.12 26.14 21.83
C GLY A 28 -26.51 25.60 21.49
N LYS A 29 -27.36 26.47 20.92
CA LYS A 29 -28.82 26.26 20.79
C LYS A 29 -29.22 24.94 20.10
N THR A 30 -28.53 24.54 19.04
CA THR A 30 -28.90 23.37 18.21
C THR A 30 -27.82 22.29 18.15
N ALA A 31 -26.71 22.46 18.86
CA ALA A 31 -25.54 21.59 18.74
C ALA A 31 -25.08 21.36 17.27
N ALA A 32 -25.30 22.34 16.39
CA ALA A 32 -25.08 22.27 14.94
C ALA A 32 -25.88 21.18 14.18
N ARG A 33 -27.03 20.75 14.71
CA ARG A 33 -27.93 19.80 14.05
C ARG A 33 -29.07 20.45 13.24
N GLY A 34 -29.16 21.77 13.23
CA GLY A 34 -30.25 22.51 12.60
C GLY A 34 -31.55 22.49 13.42
N GLN A 35 -32.69 22.73 12.77
CA GLN A 35 -34.01 22.85 13.41
C GLN A 35 -34.97 21.77 12.91
N LYS A 36 -35.67 21.11 13.83
CA LYS A 36 -36.86 20.24 13.64
C LYS A 36 -36.87 19.24 12.45
N GLY A 37 -35.74 18.96 11.81
CA GLY A 37 -35.62 17.97 10.73
C GLY A 37 -35.27 16.56 11.24
N GLN A 38 -35.35 15.56 10.37
CA GLN A 38 -35.06 14.16 10.70
C GLN A 38 -33.68 13.98 11.37
N LYS A 39 -32.62 14.58 10.79
CA LYS A 39 -31.23 14.53 11.33
C LYS A 39 -31.04 15.24 12.67
N SER A 40 -32.02 16.03 13.14
CA SER A 40 -31.97 16.69 14.45
C SER A 40 -32.40 15.77 15.60
N ARG A 41 -33.11 14.68 15.31
CA ARG A 41 -33.58 13.69 16.29
C ARG A 41 -32.50 12.67 16.64
N SER A 42 -32.69 11.93 17.73
CA SER A 42 -31.81 10.82 18.11
C SER A 42 -32.02 9.61 17.18
N GLY A 43 -30.98 8.80 16.99
CA GLY A 43 -31.08 7.50 16.30
C GLY A 43 -31.10 7.53 14.76
N VAL A 44 -31.17 8.71 14.14
CA VAL A 44 -31.23 8.79 12.67
C VAL A 44 -29.86 8.59 12.04
N SER A 45 -29.72 7.54 11.23
CA SER A 45 -28.55 7.31 10.37
C SER A 45 -29.00 7.22 8.91
N ILE A 46 -28.62 8.22 8.11
CA ILE A 46 -28.93 8.30 6.67
C ILE A 46 -27.61 8.02 5.95
N LYS A 47 -27.13 6.77 6.01
CA LYS A 47 -25.91 6.35 5.31
C LYS A 47 -26.31 5.66 4.01
N GLY A 48 -26.22 6.39 2.89
CA GLY A 48 -26.51 5.86 1.56
C GLY A 48 -27.97 5.93 1.10
N PHE A 49 -28.85 6.61 1.84
CA PHE A 49 -30.22 6.90 1.38
C PHE A 49 -30.23 8.16 0.51
N GLU A 50 -30.73 8.04 -0.72
CA GLU A 50 -30.76 9.08 -1.75
C GLU A 50 -32.17 9.68 -1.93
N GLY A 51 -32.96 9.80 -0.85
CA GLY A 51 -34.26 10.47 -0.91
C GLY A 51 -35.39 9.68 -1.58
N GLY A 52 -35.28 8.36 -1.64
CA GLY A 52 -36.25 7.47 -2.30
C GLY A 52 -35.83 7.06 -3.72
N GLN A 53 -34.78 7.67 -4.26
CA GLN A 53 -34.14 7.22 -5.49
C GLN A 53 -33.44 5.86 -5.26
N MET A 54 -33.45 4.97 -6.27
CA MET A 54 -32.70 3.70 -6.22
C MET A 54 -31.21 4.00 -5.95
N PRO A 55 -30.57 3.50 -4.89
CA PRO A 55 -29.18 3.89 -4.57
C PRO A 55 -28.17 3.58 -5.67
N LEU A 56 -27.08 4.36 -5.75
CA LEU A 56 -26.06 4.20 -6.79
C LEU A 56 -25.46 2.78 -6.87
N HIS A 57 -25.26 2.12 -5.73
CA HIS A 57 -24.73 0.75 -5.66
C HIS A 57 -25.69 -0.33 -6.18
N MET A 58 -26.97 0.02 -6.40
CA MET A 58 -27.96 -0.83 -7.06
C MET A 58 -28.15 -0.46 -8.53
N ARG A 59 -27.99 0.82 -8.91
CA ARG A 59 -28.08 1.27 -10.31
C ARG A 59 -26.92 0.75 -11.16
N LEU A 60 -25.71 0.77 -10.60
CA LEU A 60 -24.53 0.33 -11.31
C LEU A 60 -24.43 -1.20 -11.29
N PRO A 61 -24.13 -1.84 -12.44
CA PRO A 61 -23.93 -3.28 -12.45
C PRO A 61 -22.73 -3.68 -11.60
N LYS A 62 -22.83 -4.80 -10.89
CA LYS A 62 -21.67 -5.43 -10.26
C LYS A 62 -20.72 -5.89 -11.36
N ARG A 63 -19.49 -5.37 -11.38
CA ARG A 63 -18.51 -5.68 -12.41
C ARG A 63 -17.38 -6.55 -11.85
N GLY A 64 -17.10 -7.63 -12.57
CA GLY A 64 -15.99 -8.53 -12.28
C GLY A 64 -16.22 -9.43 -11.07
N PHE A 65 -15.14 -10.03 -10.60
CA PHE A 65 -15.08 -10.86 -9.41
C PHE A 65 -13.79 -10.56 -8.65
N ASN A 66 -13.74 -10.84 -7.34
CA ASN A 66 -12.51 -10.79 -6.58
C ASN A 66 -11.80 -12.14 -6.70
N ASN A 67 -10.53 -12.16 -7.13
CA ASN A 67 -9.75 -13.39 -7.24
C ASN A 67 -9.14 -13.77 -5.87
N PRO A 68 -9.62 -14.84 -5.20
CA PRO A 68 -9.07 -15.25 -3.90
C PRO A 68 -7.66 -15.85 -4.00
N PHE A 69 -7.25 -16.29 -5.20
CA PHE A 69 -5.93 -16.87 -5.47
C PHE A 69 -4.94 -15.85 -6.03
N GLY A 70 -5.26 -14.55 -5.95
CA GLY A 70 -4.35 -13.47 -6.36
C GLY A 70 -3.11 -13.47 -5.49
N LYS A 71 -1.95 -13.75 -6.09
CA LYS A 71 -0.66 -13.71 -5.42
C LYS A 71 -0.23 -12.26 -5.21
N ASP A 72 0.17 -11.93 -3.99
CA ASP A 72 0.67 -10.62 -3.58
C ASP A 72 2.20 -10.66 -3.46
N TYR A 73 2.86 -10.03 -4.44
CA TYR A 73 4.31 -9.96 -4.51
C TYR A 73 4.82 -8.60 -4.04
N ALA A 74 5.94 -8.59 -3.33
CA ALA A 74 6.65 -7.35 -3.01
C ALA A 74 7.30 -6.78 -4.28
N GLU A 75 6.86 -5.60 -4.71
CA GLU A 75 7.37 -4.98 -5.93
C GLU A 75 8.66 -4.20 -5.66
N VAL A 76 9.75 -4.61 -6.32
CA VAL A 76 11.06 -3.99 -6.17
C VAL A 76 11.54 -3.46 -7.50
N ASN A 77 11.86 -2.16 -7.56
CA ASN A 77 12.36 -1.53 -8.78
C ASN A 77 13.89 -1.55 -8.84
N VAL A 78 14.42 -1.85 -10.01
CA VAL A 78 15.86 -1.91 -10.30
C VAL A 78 16.60 -0.60 -9.96
N GLY A 79 16.00 0.56 -10.24
CA GLY A 79 16.60 1.86 -9.87
C GLY A 79 16.64 2.12 -8.36
N MET A 80 15.73 1.53 -7.58
CA MET A 80 15.78 1.61 -6.10
C MET A 80 16.89 0.72 -5.55
N VAL A 81 17.12 -0.45 -6.16
CA VAL A 81 18.25 -1.30 -5.78
C VAL A 81 19.58 -0.57 -6.02
N GLN A 82 19.73 0.09 -7.17
CA GLN A 82 20.95 0.87 -7.46
C GLN A 82 21.24 1.92 -6.39
N LYS A 83 20.23 2.69 -5.95
CA LYS A 83 20.40 3.66 -4.86
C LYS A 83 20.86 3.04 -3.55
N PHE A 84 20.42 1.81 -3.25
CA PHE A 84 20.82 1.10 -2.04
C PHE A 84 22.21 0.50 -2.14
N ILE A 85 22.65 0.12 -3.35
CA ILE A 85 24.03 -0.25 -3.65
C ILE A 85 24.94 0.98 -3.48
N ASP A 86 24.56 2.13 -4.05
CA ASP A 86 25.32 3.39 -3.93
C ASP A 86 25.43 3.84 -2.47
N ALA A 87 24.36 3.67 -1.69
CA ALA A 87 24.33 3.93 -0.25
C ALA A 87 25.02 2.85 0.60
N LYS A 88 25.67 1.85 -0.02
CA LYS A 88 26.37 0.72 0.63
C LYS A 88 25.50 -0.09 1.61
N LYS A 89 24.18 -0.08 1.40
CA LYS A 89 23.23 -0.90 2.18
C LYS A 89 23.06 -2.29 1.61
N ILE A 90 23.39 -2.47 0.32
CA ILE A 90 23.36 -3.76 -0.38
C ILE A 90 24.72 -3.98 -1.03
N ASP A 91 25.33 -5.13 -0.75
CA ASP A 91 26.57 -5.56 -1.38
C ASP A 91 26.30 -6.12 -2.77
N ALA A 92 26.60 -5.36 -3.83
CA ALA A 92 26.44 -5.83 -5.22
C ALA A 92 27.32 -7.04 -5.60
N LYS A 93 28.36 -7.33 -4.80
CA LYS A 93 29.25 -8.49 -4.99
C LYS A 93 28.62 -9.81 -4.54
N LYS A 94 27.60 -9.76 -3.70
CA LYS A 94 26.87 -10.95 -3.21
C LYS A 94 25.58 -11.12 -4.01
N ASN A 95 25.03 -12.33 -3.96
CA ASN A 95 23.71 -12.59 -4.55
C ASN A 95 22.65 -11.78 -3.79
N ILE A 96 21.90 -10.96 -4.53
CA ILE A 96 20.78 -10.19 -4.01
C ILE A 96 19.57 -11.13 -3.96
N THR A 97 19.40 -11.82 -2.83
CA THR A 97 18.27 -12.70 -2.53
C THR A 97 17.09 -11.92 -1.95
N GLU A 98 15.92 -12.55 -1.87
CA GLU A 98 14.72 -11.93 -1.27
C GLU A 98 14.92 -11.54 0.19
N GLU A 99 15.70 -12.31 0.95
CA GLU A 99 16.05 -12.03 2.34
C GLU A 99 16.87 -10.73 2.44
N VAL A 100 17.90 -10.58 1.60
CA VAL A 100 18.72 -9.37 1.55
C VAL A 100 17.88 -8.14 1.19
N LEU A 101 16.93 -8.28 0.25
CA LEU A 101 16.02 -7.20 -0.12
C LEU A 101 15.05 -6.83 1.02
N ARG A 102 14.66 -7.80 1.84
CA ARG A 102 13.79 -7.59 3.01
C ARG A 102 14.55 -6.96 4.18
N GLU A 103 15.76 -7.44 4.48
CA GLU A 103 16.65 -6.89 5.51
C GLU A 103 17.07 -5.46 5.19
N ALA A 104 17.38 -5.17 3.92
CA ALA A 104 17.63 -3.81 3.46
C ALA A 104 16.38 -2.91 3.54
N GLY A 105 15.19 -3.48 3.77
CA GLY A 105 13.92 -2.76 3.86
C GLY A 105 13.38 -2.30 2.52
N LEU A 106 13.85 -2.90 1.42
CA LEU A 106 13.46 -2.59 0.04
C LEU A 106 12.20 -3.37 -0.37
N ALA A 107 12.09 -4.63 0.07
CA ALA A 107 10.90 -5.46 -0.06
C ALA A 107 10.07 -5.39 1.23
N ARG A 108 9.08 -4.48 1.27
CA ARG A 108 8.12 -4.36 2.39
C ARG A 108 6.76 -4.89 1.97
N GLY A 109 6.30 -5.96 2.59
CA GLY A 109 5.04 -6.64 2.23
C GLY A 109 5.26 -7.80 1.26
N GLY A 110 4.18 -8.26 0.62
CA GLY A 110 4.17 -9.42 -0.27
C GLY A 110 4.29 -10.74 0.49
N LYS A 111 3.22 -11.54 0.48
CA LYS A 111 3.22 -12.87 1.09
C LYS A 111 3.83 -13.93 0.17
N ASP A 112 3.79 -13.68 -1.13
CA ASP A 112 4.11 -14.68 -2.16
C ASP A 112 5.50 -14.49 -2.80
N GLY A 113 6.36 -13.65 -2.22
CA GLY A 113 7.75 -13.43 -2.64
C GLY A 113 8.01 -12.04 -3.22
N VAL A 114 9.14 -11.87 -3.93
CA VAL A 114 9.58 -10.58 -4.50
C VAL A 114 9.50 -10.59 -6.02
N ARG A 115 8.98 -9.50 -6.60
CA ARG A 115 8.93 -9.28 -8.05
C ARG A 115 9.77 -8.07 -8.46
N LEU A 116 10.76 -8.32 -9.33
CA LEU A 116 11.69 -7.30 -9.85
C LEU A 116 11.09 -6.55 -11.07
N LEU A 117 11.05 -5.23 -10.97
CA LEU A 117 10.46 -4.31 -11.94
C LEU A 117 11.51 -3.39 -12.58
N GLY A 118 11.37 -3.13 -13.88
CA GLY A 118 12.38 -2.43 -14.69
C GLY A 118 12.32 -0.90 -14.65
N LYS A 119 11.81 -0.28 -13.58
CA LYS A 119 11.79 1.19 -13.48
C LYS A 119 13.12 1.72 -12.96
N GLY A 120 13.76 2.58 -13.75
CA GLY A 120 15.06 3.19 -13.43
C GLY A 120 16.25 2.39 -13.98
N GLU A 121 17.46 2.89 -13.73
CA GLU A 121 18.70 2.32 -14.26
C GLU A 121 19.47 1.56 -13.18
N ILE A 122 20.14 0.48 -13.58
CA ILE A 122 21.15 -0.22 -12.81
C ILE A 122 22.45 -0.18 -13.57
N LYS A 123 23.52 0.21 -12.89
CA LYS A 123 24.90 0.28 -13.42
C LYS A 123 25.80 -0.75 -12.73
N ALA A 124 25.43 -1.16 -11.52
CA ALA A 124 26.14 -2.18 -10.78
C ALA A 124 25.89 -3.56 -11.39
N LYS A 125 26.96 -4.34 -11.57
CA LYS A 125 26.87 -5.77 -11.85
C LYS A 125 26.35 -6.46 -10.60
N ALA A 126 25.11 -6.95 -10.64
CA ALA A 126 24.47 -7.63 -9.53
C ALA A 126 23.79 -8.91 -10.02
N LYS A 127 23.86 -9.97 -9.20
CA LYS A 127 23.10 -11.20 -9.41
C LYS A 127 21.86 -11.18 -8.53
N PHE A 128 20.68 -11.18 -9.14
CA PHE A 128 19.39 -11.22 -8.45
C PHE A 128 18.85 -12.65 -8.37
N VAL A 129 18.33 -13.04 -7.21
CA VAL A 129 17.63 -14.31 -7.00
C VAL A 129 16.26 -13.98 -6.40
N VAL A 130 15.21 -13.98 -7.23
CA VAL A 130 13.86 -13.48 -6.88
C VAL A 130 12.75 -14.38 -7.43
N THR A 131 11.57 -14.35 -6.82
CA THR A 131 10.43 -15.19 -7.24
C THR A 131 9.88 -14.78 -8.61
N GLY A 132 10.00 -13.52 -9.02
CA GLY A 132 9.61 -13.09 -10.36
C GLY A 132 10.37 -11.87 -10.87
N ALA A 133 10.49 -11.75 -12.18
CA ALA A 133 11.08 -10.57 -12.81
C ALA A 133 10.32 -10.20 -14.09
N THR A 134 10.16 -8.89 -14.34
CA THR A 134 9.60 -8.40 -15.60
C THR A 134 10.64 -8.43 -16.72
N LYS A 135 10.19 -8.56 -17.98
CA LYS A 135 11.08 -8.53 -19.16
C LYS A 135 11.97 -7.28 -19.18
N GLY A 136 11.40 -6.12 -18.83
CA GLY A 136 12.14 -4.86 -18.76
C GLY A 136 13.21 -4.86 -17.65
N ALA A 137 12.95 -5.52 -16.52
CA ALA A 137 13.95 -5.66 -15.45
C ALA A 137 15.10 -6.57 -15.86
N VAL A 138 14.80 -7.72 -16.46
CA VAL A 138 15.81 -8.67 -16.95
C VAL A 138 16.74 -7.99 -17.97
N ALA A 139 16.16 -7.32 -18.97
CA ALA A 139 16.94 -6.60 -19.97
C ALA A 139 17.79 -5.47 -19.37
N ALA A 140 17.30 -4.75 -18.35
CA ALA A 140 18.07 -3.70 -17.68
C ALA A 140 19.25 -4.27 -16.89
N VAL A 141 19.06 -5.41 -16.20
CA VAL A 141 20.11 -6.08 -15.43
C VAL A 141 21.17 -6.71 -16.33
N GLU A 142 20.76 -7.36 -17.43
CA GLU A 142 21.67 -7.96 -18.41
C GLU A 142 22.51 -6.88 -19.12
N LYS A 143 21.91 -5.72 -19.45
CA LYS A 143 22.66 -4.57 -20.00
C LYS A 143 23.74 -4.05 -19.06
N ALA A 144 23.52 -4.15 -17.74
CA ALA A 144 24.51 -3.80 -16.74
C ALA A 144 25.57 -4.90 -16.52
N GLY A 145 25.45 -6.05 -17.19
CA GLY A 145 26.31 -7.21 -17.03
C GLY A 145 26.03 -8.03 -15.77
N GLY A 146 24.82 -7.92 -15.21
CA GLY A 146 24.32 -8.76 -14.12
C GLY A 146 23.55 -9.98 -14.62
N SER A 147 22.99 -10.76 -13.68
CA SER A 147 22.13 -11.91 -14.00
C SER A 147 20.91 -11.94 -13.09
N VAL A 148 19.79 -12.44 -13.60
CA VAL A 148 18.53 -12.61 -12.85
C VAL A 148 18.15 -14.09 -12.86
N GLU A 149 18.12 -14.69 -11.68
CA GLU A 149 17.68 -16.05 -11.44
C GLU A 149 16.28 -16.01 -10.83
N VAL A 150 15.30 -16.62 -11.50
CA VAL A 150 13.91 -16.63 -11.06
C VAL A 150 13.61 -17.97 -10.38
N THR A 151 13.28 -17.94 -9.09
CA THR A 151 13.09 -19.15 -8.25
C THR A 151 11.68 -19.74 -8.31
N ALA A 152 10.72 -19.06 -8.93
CA ALA A 152 9.40 -19.65 -9.14
C ALA A 152 9.50 -20.90 -10.03
N ALA A 153 8.96 -22.01 -9.54
CA ALA A 153 8.78 -23.22 -10.32
C ALA A 153 8.16 -22.86 -11.68
N LYS A 154 8.82 -23.24 -12.78
CA LYS A 154 8.18 -23.28 -14.10
C LYS A 154 6.85 -24.00 -13.89
N ALA A 155 5.74 -23.35 -14.23
CA ALA A 155 4.48 -24.05 -14.34
C ALA A 155 4.73 -25.27 -15.25
N GLU A 156 4.65 -26.47 -14.70
CA GLU A 156 4.59 -27.68 -15.50
C GLU A 156 3.44 -27.48 -16.48
N LYS A 157 3.71 -27.83 -17.74
CA LYS A 157 2.79 -27.71 -18.86
C LYS A 157 1.49 -28.43 -18.48
N ALA A 158 0.45 -27.68 -18.09
CA ALA A 158 -0.92 -28.17 -18.06
C ALA A 158 -1.41 -28.30 -19.50
N ALA A 159 -0.85 -29.27 -20.22
CA ALA A 159 -1.19 -29.66 -21.58
C ALA A 159 -0.68 -31.08 -21.82
N GLU A 160 -1.07 -32.02 -20.96
CA GLU A 160 -1.04 -33.44 -21.29
C GLU A 160 -2.09 -34.17 -20.44
N LYS A 161 -3.00 -34.87 -21.13
CA LYS A 161 -4.11 -35.73 -20.64
C LYS A 161 -5.46 -35.06 -20.42
N ALA A 162 -6.19 -34.95 -21.52
CA ALA A 162 -7.62 -35.25 -21.57
C ALA A 162 -7.86 -36.03 -22.88
N ASP A 163 -7.71 -37.35 -22.80
CA ASP A 163 -8.37 -38.34 -23.65
C ASP A 163 -9.46 -39.01 -22.79
#